data_AF-A0A9E3YW94-F1
#
_entry.id   AF-A0A9E3YW94-F1
#
_cell.length_a   1.000
_cell.length_b   1.000
_cell.length_c   1.000
_cell.angle_alpha   90.00
_cell.angle_beta   90.00
_cell.angle_gamma   90.00
#
_symmetry.space_group_name_H-M   'P 1'
#
loop_
_entity.id
_entity.type
_entity.pdbx_description
1 polymer ?
#
loop_
_entity_poly.entity_id
_entity_poly.type
_entity_poly.pdbx_seq_one_letter_code
_entity_poly.pdbx_strand_id
1 'polypeptide(L)' 'MVSNDDTRRVYSVSELNRHSRELLEAAFPSVWVEGEISNFSAPSSGHWYFTLKDEQGQLRCAMFRNRNARTRLRPRHGER' A
#
# COMPACT_ATOMS: atom_id res chain seq x y z
N MET A 1 -20.55 -2.27 41.95
CA MET A 1 -20.62 -3.28 40.88
C MET A 1 -20.09 -2.63 39.62
N VAL A 2 -18.83 -2.90 39.26
CA VAL A 2 -18.23 -2.37 38.02
C VAL A 2 -18.25 -3.53 37.04
N SER A 3 -19.14 -3.48 36.05
CA SER A 3 -19.20 -4.46 34.98
C SER A 3 -17.99 -4.25 34.08
N ASN A 4 -16.93 -5.02 34.34
CA ASN A 4 -15.77 -5.09 33.47
C ASN A 4 -16.08 -6.01 32.29
N ASP A 5 -16.92 -5.53 31.37
CA ASP A 5 -17.11 -6.16 30.07
C ASP A 5 -16.09 -5.55 29.10
N ASP A 6 -14.82 -5.89 29.28
CA ASP A 6 -13.80 -5.65 28.25
C ASP A 6 -13.94 -6.74 27.19
N THR A 7 -15.07 -6.73 26.48
CA THR A 7 -15.29 -7.57 25.31
C THR A 7 -14.42 -7.03 24.18
N ARG A 8 -13.15 -7.43 24.20
CA ARG A 8 -12.17 -7.13 23.15
C ARG A 8 -12.77 -7.53 21.80
N ARG A 9 -13.24 -6.54 21.04
CA ARG A 9 -13.81 -6.76 19.71
C ARG A 9 -12.76 -7.40 18.80
N VAL A 10 -13.03 -8.62 18.35
CA VAL A 10 -12.18 -9.32 17.37
C VAL A 10 -12.66 -8.94 15.97
N TYR A 11 -11.76 -8.36 15.17
CA TYR A 11 -12.04 -8.05 13.77
C TYR A 11 -11.65 -9.23 12.89
N SER A 12 -12.47 -9.53 11.89
CA SER A 12 -12.01 -10.32 10.75
C SER A 12 -10.98 -9.52 9.93
N VAL A 13 -10.15 -10.24 9.17
CA VAL A 13 -9.16 -9.62 8.26
C VAL A 13 -9.83 -8.64 7.30
N SER A 14 -10.98 -9.00 6.73
CA SER A 14 -11.72 -8.17 5.79
C SER A 14 -12.29 -6.91 6.43
N GLU A 15 -12.76 -6.99 7.68
CA GLU A 15 -13.25 -5.81 8.40
C GLU A 15 -12.12 -4.85 8.74
N LEU A 16 -11.00 -5.38 9.26
CA LEU A 16 -9.84 -4.54 9.58
C LEU A 16 -9.29 -3.87 8.31
N ASN A 17 -9.15 -4.61 7.21
CA ASN A 17 -8.67 -4.05 5.95
C ASN A 17 -9.60 -2.98 5.39
N ARG A 18 -10.93 -3.18 5.48
CA ARG A 18 -11.91 -2.18 5.06
C ARG A 18 -11.77 -0.91 5.91
N HIS A 19 -11.67 -1.06 7.23
CA HIS A 19 -11.56 0.08 8.12
C HIS A 19 -10.24 0.85 7.95
N SER A 20 -9.12 0.14 7.81
CA SER A 20 -7.82 0.74 7.49
C SER A 20 -7.86 1.51 6.17
N ARG A 21 -8.53 0.95 5.15
CA ARG A 21 -8.72 1.64 3.87
C ARG A 21 -9.51 2.93 4.03
N GLU A 22 -10.65 2.89 4.70
CA GLU A 22 -11.51 4.06 4.93
C GLU A 22 -10.75 5.19 5.63
N LEU A 23 -10.01 4.87 6.69
CA LEU A 23 -9.21 5.84 7.44
C LEU A 23 -8.09 6.44 6.58
N LEU A 24 -7.37 5.61 5.82
CA LEU A 24 -6.28 6.08 4.95
C LEU A 24 -6.80 6.95 3.80
N GLU A 25 -7.90 6.57 3.15
CA GLU A 25 -8.52 7.36 2.07
C GLU A 25 -9.03 8.71 2.57
N ALA A 26 -9.54 8.78 3.81
CA ALA A 26 -9.98 10.02 4.43
C ALA A 26 -8.81 10.93 4.85
N ALA A 27 -7.75 10.35 5.42
CA ALA A 27 -6.60 11.11 5.90
C ALA A 27 -5.66 11.57 4.77
N PHE A 28 -5.52 10.77 3.71
CA PHE A 28 -4.57 11.01 2.61
C PHE A 28 -5.24 10.90 1.24
N PRO A 29 -6.07 11.88 0.83
CA PRO A 29 -6.68 11.87 -0.51
C PRO A 29 -5.65 11.86 -1.64
N SER A 30 -4.51 12.54 -1.44
CA SER A 30 -3.35 12.50 -2.33
C SER A 30 -2.08 12.79 -1.52
N VAL A 31 -1.06 11.94 -1.70
CA VAL A 31 0.21 12.04 -0.97
C VAL A 31 1.37 11.62 -1.86
N TRP A 32 2.53 12.22 -1.64
CA TRP A 32 3.80 11.83 -2.23
C TRP A 32 4.58 11.00 -1.23
N VAL A 33 5.15 9.88 -1.69
CA VAL A 33 5.96 8.98 -0.86
C VAL A 33 7.25 8.69 -1.61
N GLU A 34 8.38 8.83 -0.91
CA GLU A 34 9.71 8.50 -1.40
C GLU A 34 10.21 7.24 -0.69
N GLY A 35 10.93 6.39 -1.41
CA GLY A 35 11.50 5.16 -0.88
C GLY A 35 12.23 4.38 -1.96
N GLU A 36 13.08 3.45 -1.57
CA GLU A 36 13.78 2.59 -2.52
C GLU A 36 12.81 1.56 -3.11
N ILE A 37 12.85 1.37 -4.43
CA ILE A 37 12.06 0.36 -5.12
C ILE A 37 12.72 -1.02 -5.00
N SER A 38 11.95 -1.99 -4.51
CA SER A 38 12.32 -3.41 -4.45
C SER A 38 11.21 -4.29 -5.01
N ASN A 39 11.52 -5.57 -5.27
CA ASN A 39 10.55 -6.57 -5.73
C ASN A 39 9.71 -6.14 -6.94
N PHE A 40 10.29 -5.36 -7.86
CA PHE A 40 9.58 -4.88 -9.04
C PHE A 40 9.21 -6.03 -9.99
N SER A 41 7.94 -6.08 -10.38
CA SER A 41 7.37 -7.04 -11.33
C SER A 41 6.46 -6.32 -12.33
N ALA A 42 6.59 -6.70 -13.60
CA ALA A 42 5.73 -6.21 -14.68
C ALA A 42 5.23 -7.40 -15.52
N PRO A 43 4.17 -8.10 -15.07
CA PRO A 43 3.56 -9.21 -15.80
C PRO A 43 2.93 -8.79 -17.12
N SER A 44 2.54 -9.76 -17.95
CA SER A 44 1.90 -9.55 -19.26
C SER A 44 0.58 -8.79 -19.23
N SER A 45 -0.11 -8.74 -18.08
CA SER A 45 -1.30 -7.90 -17.87
C SER A 45 -1.00 -6.39 -17.99
N GLY A 46 0.28 -6.01 -17.85
CA GLY A 46 0.75 -4.64 -17.96
C GLY A 46 0.63 -3.82 -16.68
N HIS A 47 0.16 -4.39 -15.56
CA HIS A 47 0.25 -3.76 -14.24
C HIS A 47 1.66 -3.89 -13.69
N TRP A 48 2.14 -2.87 -12.98
CA TRP A 48 3.39 -2.99 -12.22
C TRP A 48 3.07 -3.22 -10.75
N TYR A 49 3.83 -4.11 -10.13
CA TYR A 49 3.82 -4.35 -8.69
C TYR A 49 5.23 -4.14 -8.18
N PHE A 50 5.38 -3.43 -7.09
CA PHE A 50 6.67 -3.18 -6.47
C PHE A 50 6.49 -2.85 -4.98
N THR A 51 7.59 -2.84 -4.25
CA THR A 51 7.61 -2.40 -2.86
C THR A 51 8.45 -1.13 -2.75
N LEU A 52 7.92 -0.08 -2.13
CA LEU A 52 8.70 1.06 -1.64
C LEU A 52 9.14 0.77 -0.22
N LYS A 53 10.42 0.96 0.09
CA LYS A 53 10.96 0.72 1.45
C LYS A 53 11.87 1.86 1.91
N ASP A 54 11.96 2.01 3.22
CA ASP A 54 12.97 2.81 3.92
C ASP A 54 13.60 1.95 5.05
N GLU A 55 14.26 2.60 6.02
CA GLU A 55 14.91 1.90 7.13
C GLU A 55 13.94 1.27 8.14
N GLN A 56 12.68 1.72 8.18
CA GLN A 56 11.72 1.38 9.24
C GLN A 56 10.44 0.72 8.71
N GLY A 57 10.20 0.76 7.40
CA GLY A 57 8.95 0.32 6.82
C GLY A 57 8.99 -0.01 5.33
N GLN A 58 7.89 -0.59 4.87
CA GLN A 58 7.68 -0.90 3.47
C GLN A 58 6.20 -0.80 3.07
N LEU A 59 5.95 -0.39 1.82
CA LEU A 59 4.63 -0.31 1.21
C LEU A 59 4.60 -1.16 -0.06
N ARG A 60 3.61 -2.04 -0.18
CA ARG A 60 3.33 -2.73 -1.44
C ARG A 60 2.50 -1.82 -2.34
N CYS A 61 3.00 -1.58 -3.53
CA CYS A 61 2.46 -0.65 -4.48
C CYS A 61 2.01 -1.38 -5.75
N ALA A 62 0.92 -0.89 -6.33
CA ALA A 62 0.44 -1.31 -7.64
C ALA A 62 0.30 -0.07 -8.53
N MET A 63 0.90 -0.10 -9.72
CA MET A 63 0.70 0.92 -10.74
C MET A 63 -0.07 0.32 -11.90
N PHE A 64 -1.28 0.83 -12.13
CA PHE A 64 -2.13 0.29 -13.18
C PHE A 64 -1.60 0.62 -14.58
N ARG A 65 -1.83 -0.27 -15.55
CA ARG A 65 -1.35 -0.14 -16.94
C ARG A 65 -1.62 1.24 -17.56
N ASN A 66 -2.81 1.78 -17.32
CA ASN A 66 -3.19 3.09 -17.88
C ASN A 66 -2.39 4.26 -17.28
N ARG A 67 -1.88 4.09 -16.06
CA ARG A 67 -1.01 5.05 -15.39
C ARG A 67 0.45 4.86 -15.80
N ASN A 68 0.93 3.62 -15.85
CA ASN A 68 2.34 3.36 -16.17
C ASN A 68 2.70 3.64 -17.64
N ALA A 69 1.74 3.55 -18.56
CA ALA A 69 1.95 3.91 -19.97
C ALA A 69 2.32 5.39 -20.18
N ARG A 70 2.07 6.24 -19.17
CA ARG A 70 2.39 7.68 -19.19
C ARG A 70 3.73 8.00 -18.55
N THR A 71 4.33 7.04 -17.84
CA THR A 71 5.66 7.20 -17.22
C THR A 71 6.73 6.91 -18.27
N ARG A 72 7.66 7.87 -18.42
CA ARG A 72 8.80 7.74 -19.35
C ARG A 72 9.86 6.76 -18.86
N LEU A 73 9.81 6.41 -17.58
CA LEU A 73 10.81 5.60 -16.89
C LEU A 73 10.15 4.34 -16.37
N ARG A 74 10.77 3.20 -16.67
CA ARG A 74 10.41 1.90 -16.10
C ARG A 74 11.33 1.67 -14.89
N PRO A 75 10.78 1.59 -13.68
CA PRO A 75 11.59 1.42 -12.48
C PRO A 75 12.43 0.15 -12.55
N ARG A 76 13.64 0.24 -12.00
CA ARG A 76 14.52 -0.92 -11.77
C ARG A 76 14.67 -1.18 -10.28
N HIS A 77 15.03 -2.41 -9.94
CA HIS A 77 15.31 -2.78 -8.56
C HIS A 77 16.49 -1.95 -8.04
N GLY A 78 16.31 -1.29 -6.88
CA GLY A 78 17.33 -0.46 -6.23
C GLY A 78 17.35 1.01 -6.65
N GLU A 79 16.37 1.49 -7.44
CA GLU A 79 16.22 2.91 -7.75
C GLU A 79 15.46 3.64 -6.62
N ARG A 80 15.90 4.86 -6.30
CA ARG A 80 15.23 5.83 -5.40
C ARG A 80 14.61 6.94 -6.23
#